data_AF-A0ABD6I4C5-F1
#
_entry.id   AF-A0ABD6I4C5-F1
#
_cell.length_a   1.000
_cell.length_b   1.000
_cell.length_c   1.000
_cell.angle_alpha   90.00
_cell.angle_beta   90.00
_cell.angle_gamma   90.00
#
_symmetry.space_group_name_H-M   'P 1'
#
loop_
_entity.id
_entity.type
_entity.pdbx_description
1 polymer ?
#
loop_
_entity_poly.entity_id
_entity_poly.type
_entity_poly.pdbx_seq_one_letter_code
_entity_poly.pdbx_strand_id
1 'polypeptide(L)'
;MRMIEYRGVLIPAPPPMVQLSCEPGFTGRVVIELEDGEFVKQYPLRKEETFCSPEAFLELAQEAGYQVIAPETEDHCGTNSNSHS
;
A
#
# COMPACT_ATOMS: atom_id res chain seq x y z
N MET A 1 -15.03 6.48 11.44
CA MET A 1 -15.11 7.97 11.44
C MET A 1 -14.76 8.44 12.85
N ARG A 2 -13.66 9.17 13.02
CA ARG A 2 -13.27 9.76 14.32
C ARG A 2 -14.22 10.92 14.64
N MET A 3 -14.64 11.05 15.90
CA MET A 3 -15.53 12.11 16.37
C MET A 3 -14.83 12.93 17.45
N ILE A 4 -15.14 14.23 17.53
CA ILE A 4 -14.70 15.13 18.60
C ILE A 4 -15.90 15.80 19.25
N GLU A 5 -15.81 16.09 20.54
CA GLU A 5 -16.81 16.89 21.23
C GLU A 5 -16.44 18.37 21.14
N TYR A 6 -17.36 19.17 20.59
CA TYR A 6 -17.22 20.62 20.55
C TYR A 6 -18.49 21.25 21.12
N ARG A 7 -18.36 21.93 22.27
CA ARG A 7 -19.48 22.57 22.99
C ARG A 7 -20.66 21.63 23.26
N GLY A 8 -20.40 20.38 23.66
CA GLY A 8 -21.44 19.40 23.97
C GLY A 8 -22.07 18.71 22.76
N VAL A 9 -21.56 18.95 21.55
CA VAL A 9 -22.03 18.31 20.32
C VAL A 9 -20.92 17.43 19.73
N LEU A 10 -21.25 16.19 19.37
CA LEU A 10 -20.35 15.30 18.65
C LEU A 10 -20.32 15.68 17.17
N ILE A 11 -19.15 16.06 16.67
CA ILE A 11 -18.92 16.40 15.27
C ILE A 11 -17.83 15.50 14.67
N PRO A 12 -17.83 15.26 13.34
CA PRO A 12 -16.74 14.57 12.68
C PRO A 12 -15.41 15.28 12.96
N ALA A 13 -14.38 14.50 13.31
CA ALA A 13 -13.05 15.05 13.44
C ALA A 13 -12.60 15.63 12.09
N PRO A 14 -11.92 16.79 12.08
CA PRO A 14 -11.35 17.30 10.85
C PRO A 14 -10.39 16.28 10.24
N PRO A 15 -10.23 16.25 8.91
CA PRO A 15 -9.24 15.39 8.27
C PRO A 15 -7.85 15.60 8.89
N PRO A 16 -7.06 14.53 9.02
CA PRO A 16 -5.70 14.61 9.53
C PRO A 16 -4.86 15.58 8.69
N MET A 17 -4.16 16.48 9.37
CA MET A 17 -3.23 17.40 8.72
C MET A 17 -1.84 16.78 8.73
N VAL A 18 -1.30 16.48 7.55
CA VAL A 18 0.06 15.97 7.42
C VAL A 18 1.00 17.13 7.13
N GLN A 19 1.96 17.37 8.04
CA GLN A 19 3.00 18.37 7.84
C GLN A 19 4.18 17.79 7.05
N LEU A 20 4.26 18.15 5.77
CA LEU A 20 5.41 17.85 4.93
C LEU A 20 6.63 18.62 5.42
N SER A 21 7.72 17.90 5.72
CA SER A 21 9.01 18.50 6.06
C SER A 21 10.01 18.14 4.97
N CYS A 22 10.23 19.08 4.06
CA CYS A 22 11.25 18.98 3.01
C CYS A 22 12.31 20.06 3.25
N GLU A 23 13.57 19.75 2.93
CA GLU A 23 14.63 20.76 2.98
C GLU A 23 14.36 21.89 1.96
N PRO A 24 14.79 23.13 2.25
CA PRO A 24 14.72 24.22 1.28
C PRO A 24 15.39 23.83 -0.04
N GLY A 25 14.67 23.99 -1.15
CA GLY A 25 15.16 23.63 -2.50
C GLY A 25 14.96 22.17 -2.89
N PHE A 26 14.33 21.34 -2.05
CA PHE A 26 14.00 19.96 -2.41
C PHE A 26 13.16 19.89 -3.70
N THR A 27 13.57 19.01 -4.62
CA THR A 27 12.82 18.66 -5.84
C THR A 27 12.76 17.14 -5.94
N GLY A 28 11.55 16.58 -5.95
CA GLY A 28 11.36 15.13 -5.98
C GLY A 28 9.96 14.74 -5.58
N ARG A 29 9.80 13.50 -5.13
CA ARG A 29 8.54 12.97 -4.59
C ARG A 29 8.77 12.58 -3.13
N VAL A 30 7.75 12.74 -2.31
CA VAL A 30 7.75 12.30 -0.91
C VAL A 30 6.62 11.30 -0.76
N VAL A 31 6.92 10.18 -0.11
CA VAL A 31 5.90 9.20 0.27
C VAL A 31 5.49 9.50 1.71
N ILE A 32 4.19 9.53 1.94
CA ILE A 32 3.58 9.62 3.27
C ILE A 32 2.85 8.31 3.53
N GLU A 33 3.15 7.69 4.66
CA GLU A 33 2.43 6.52 5.15
C GLU A 33 1.46 6.96 6.25
N LEU A 34 0.19 6.58 6.08
CA LEU A 34 -0.88 6.81 7.04
C LEU A 34 -1.47 5.47 7.47
N GLU A 35 -1.78 5.33 8.75
CA GLU A 35 -2.45 4.17 9.33
C GLU A 35 -3.67 4.67 10.11
N ASP A 36 -4.85 4.15 9.80
CA ASP A 36 -6.13 4.60 10.37
C ASP A 36 -6.38 6.12 10.27
N GLY A 37 -5.79 6.76 9.25
CA GLY A 37 -5.87 8.20 9.05
C GLY A 37 -4.93 9.01 9.96
N GLU A 38 -4.00 8.37 10.66
CA GLU A 38 -2.97 9.05 11.45
C GLU A 38 -1.61 8.96 10.74
N PHE A 39 -0.80 10.00 10.89
CA PHE A 39 0.54 10.05 10.30
C PHE A 39 1.47 9.04 10.96
N VAL A 40 2.08 8.15 10.15
CA VAL A 40 3.07 7.18 10.63
C VAL A 40 4.47 7.67 10.34
N LYS A 41 4.77 7.92 9.05
CA LYS A 41 6.10 8.33 8.60
C LYS A 41 6.05 9.02 7.23
N GLN A 42 7.11 9.76 6.92
CA GLN A 42 7.37 10.28 5.59
C GLN A 42 8.84 10.11 5.23
N TYR A 43 9.12 9.96 3.94
CA TYR A 43 10.49 9.87 3.42
C TYR A 43 10.53 10.30 1.96
N PRO A 44 11.67 10.84 1.49
CA PRO A 44 11.86 11.12 0.06
C PRO A 44 11.86 9.81 -0.72
N LEU A 45 11.12 9.78 -1.82
CA LEU A 45 11.14 8.68 -2.76
C LEU A 45 12.47 8.70 -3.52
N ARG A 46 13.22 7.59 -3.51
CA ARG A 46 14.44 7.52 -4.32
C ARG A 46 14.09 7.52 -5.81
N LYS A 47 15.00 8.02 -6.64
CA LYS A 47 14.75 8.16 -8.08
C LYS A 47 14.51 6.80 -8.76
N GLU A 48 15.10 5.75 -8.21
CA GLU A 48 15.02 4.37 -8.69
C GLU A 48 13.81 3.62 -8.11
N GLU A 49 13.09 4.18 -7.14
CA GLU A 49 11.92 3.56 -6.51
C GLU A 49 10.65 3.90 -7.28
N THR A 50 9.77 2.91 -7.46
CA THR A 50 8.44 3.08 -8.07
C THR A 50 7.39 2.44 -7.18
N PHE A 51 6.31 3.17 -6.93
CA PHE A 51 5.12 2.68 -6.24
C PHE A 51 4.00 2.57 -7.27
N CYS A 52 3.38 1.40 -7.35
CA CYS A 52 2.32 1.14 -8.29
C CYS A 52 1.40 0.05 -7.73
N SER A 53 0.19 -0.06 -8.27
CA SER A 53 -0.66 -1.21 -7.97
C SER A 53 -0.04 -2.48 -8.58
N PRO A 54 -0.42 -3.69 -8.12
CA PRO A 54 0.03 -4.93 -8.73
C PRO A 54 -0.22 -4.99 -10.25
N GLU A 55 -1.34 -4.45 -10.73
CA GLU A 55 -1.67 -4.40 -12.16
C GLU A 55 -0.68 -3.51 -12.91
N ALA A 56 -0.42 -2.30 -12.40
CA ALA A 56 0.56 -1.39 -12.97
C ALA A 56 1.99 -1.97 -12.90
N PHE A 57 2.32 -2.75 -11.87
CA PHE A 57 3.58 -3.48 -11.81
C PHE A 57 3.72 -4.49 -12.97
N LEU A 58 2.66 -5.25 -13.27
CA LEU A 58 2.66 -6.22 -14.38
C LEU A 58 2.80 -5.52 -15.74
N GLU A 59 2.11 -4.40 -15.93
CA GLU A 59 2.23 -3.58 -17.14
C GLU A 59 3.67 -3.05 -17.32
N LEU A 60 4.26 -2.49 -16.26
CA LEU A 60 5.64 -1.99 -16.29
C LEU A 60 6.65 -3.11 -16.55
N ALA A 61 6.45 -4.29 -15.97
CA ALA A 61 7.32 -5.45 -16.24
C ALA A 61 7.25 -5.84 -17.72
N GLN A 62 6.05 -5.92 -18.29
CA GLN A 62 5.85 -6.24 -19.70
C GLN A 62 6.48 -5.19 -20.62
N GLU A 63 6.28 -3.89 -20.35
CA GLU A 63 6.88 -2.81 -21.14
C GLU A 63 8.41 -2.84 -21.09
N ALA A 64 9.00 -3.23 -19.97
CA ALA A 64 10.43 -3.41 -19.80
C ALA A 64 10.97 -4.73 -20.40
N GLY A 65 10.11 -5.55 -21.02
CA GLY A 65 10.49 -6.82 -21.65
C GLY A 65 10.66 -7.98 -20.67
N TYR A 66 10.13 -7.87 -19.46
CA TYR A 66 10.11 -8.93 -18.46
C TYR A 66 8.77 -9.65 -18.42
N GLN A 67 8.79 -10.92 -18.04
CA GLN A 67 7.61 -11.72 -17.75
C GLN A 67 7.60 -12.08 -16.27
N VAL A 68 6.48 -11.80 -15.59
CA VAL A 68 6.26 -12.21 -14.21
C VAL A 68 5.66 -13.62 -14.22
N ILE A 69 6.34 -14.58 -13.59
CA ILE A 69 5.91 -15.98 -13.51
C ILE A 69 5.44 -16.23 -12.08
N ALA A 70 4.16 -16.61 -11.92
CA ALA A 70 3.65 -17.02 -10.62
C ALA A 70 4.29 -18.35 -10.20
N PRO A 71 4.58 -18.54 -8.90
CA PRO A 71 5.08 -19.82 -8.41
C PRO A 71 4.07 -20.94 -8.69
N GLU A 72 4.57 -22.17 -8.85
CA GLU A 72 3.70 -23.34 -9.00
C GLU A 72 2.85 -23.51 -7.74
N THR A 73 1.53 -23.41 -7.89
CA THR A 73 0.61 -23.87 -6.85
C THR A 73 0.67 -25.39 -6.85
N GLU A 74 1.26 -25.98 -5.81
CA GLU A 74 1.08 -27.41 -5.56
C GLU A 74 -0.41 -27.63 -5.27
N ASP A 75 -1.14 -28.12 -6.26
CA ASP A 75 -2.48 -28.66 -6.10
C ASP A 75 -2.36 -29.89 -5.20
N HIS A 76 -2.35 -29.70 -3.89
CA HIS A 76 -2.55 -30.77 -2.92
C HIS A 76 -4.01 -31.24 -2.98
N CYS A 77 -4.44 -31.77 -4.13
CA CYS A 77 -5.62 -32.60 -4.23
C CYS A 77 -5.29 -33.95 -3.57
N GLY A 78 -5.37 -33.98 -2.24
CA GLY A 78 -5.29 -35.21 -1.46
C GLY A 78 -6.47 -36.11 -1.82
N THR A 79 -6.27 -37.00 -2.78
CA THR A 79 -7.21 -38.09 -3.06
C THR A 79 -7.11 -39.10 -1.92
N ASN A 80 -8.00 -39.01 -0.94
CA ASN A 80 -8.14 -40.03 0.10
C ASN A 80 -8.91 -41.23 -0.48
N SER A 81 -8.19 -42.11 -1.17
CA SER A 81 -8.71 -43.41 -1.61
C SER A 81 -8.83 -44.37 -0.43
N ASN A 82 -9.97 -44.36 0.25
CA ASN A 82 -10.32 -45.37 1.24
C ASN A 82 -11.16 -46.47 0.55
N SER A 83 -10.52 -47.38 -0.17
CA SER A 83 -11.20 -48.59 -0.67
C SER A 83 -11.24 -49.63 0.44
N HIS A 84 -12.37 -49.74 1.15
CA HIS A 84 -12.57 -50.85 2.09
C HIS A 84 -13.23 -52.03 1.36
N SER A 85 -12.55 -53.18 1.42
CA SER A 85 -12.96 -54.49 0.87
C SER A 85 -14.14 -55.10 1.62
#